data_AF-A0A257PU17-F1
#
_entry.id   AF-A0A257PU17-F1
#
_cell.length_a   1.000
_cell.length_b   1.000
_cell.length_c   1.000
_cell.angle_alpha   90.00
_cell.angle_beta   90.00
_cell.angle_gamma   90.00
#
_symmetry.space_group_name_H-M   'P 1'
#
loop_
_entity.id
_entity.type
_entity.pdbx_description
1 polymer ?
#
loop_
_entity_poly.entity_id
_entity_poly.type
_entity_poly.pdbx_seq_one_letter_code
_entity_poly.pdbx_strand_id
1 'polypeptide(L)'
;ATADDAGRNHGLNLLAHEGLVRRVIGGQWHPVPRLQALAAADRIEAYSLPVGAIHHLFRDIADGLPGHLTRAGVGTFTDPRHGGGRLNRRTREHLVRLVRPAGDDALLYRGFPIDVALIGVGFMAGSAAIAMTREAMTIARAARKSGGVVIAQTNRIGTLERLPPDHVEAPDSLVDALVIAGPRERGAETFVPVSGVVSGLRRLTY
;
A
#
# COMPACT_ATOMS: atom_id res chain seq x y z
N ALA A 1 22.62 -2.53 17.82
CA ALA A 1 21.27 -1.93 17.77
C ALA A 1 20.29 -2.95 18.34
N THR A 2 19.47 -2.58 19.31
CA THR A 2 18.41 -3.44 19.84
C THR A 2 17.32 -3.63 18.76
N ALA A 3 16.55 -4.72 18.82
CA ALA A 3 15.52 -5.05 17.84
C ALA A 3 14.46 -3.94 17.63
N ASP A 4 14.36 -2.99 18.58
CA ASP A 4 13.44 -1.85 18.57
C ASP A 4 13.85 -0.69 17.62
N ASP A 5 15.12 -0.69 17.18
CA ASP A 5 15.66 0.33 16.26
C ASP A 5 15.51 -0.09 14.78
N ALA A 6 15.31 -1.39 14.54
CA ALA A 6 15.18 -1.96 13.20
C ALA A 6 13.89 -1.49 12.48
N GLY A 7 12.81 -1.19 13.18
CA GLY A 7 11.58 -0.68 12.54
C GLY A 7 11.62 0.82 12.20
N ARG A 8 12.38 1.61 12.97
CA ARG A 8 12.31 3.08 12.93
C ARG A 8 12.96 3.69 11.70
N ASN A 9 13.92 3.01 11.09
CA ASN A 9 14.69 3.52 9.95
C ASN A 9 14.47 2.71 8.66
N HIS A 10 13.34 1.99 8.55
CA HIS A 10 13.03 1.16 7.38
C HIS A 10 11.58 1.32 6.93
N GLY A 11 11.28 0.86 5.71
CA GLY A 11 9.94 0.89 5.12
C GLY A 11 9.38 2.32 5.03
N LEU A 12 8.08 2.47 5.32
CA LEU A 12 7.38 3.75 5.23
C LEU A 12 7.88 4.80 6.24
N ASN A 13 8.63 4.41 7.28
CA ASN A 13 9.24 5.38 8.19
C ASN A 13 10.30 6.25 7.50
N LEU A 14 10.87 5.80 6.37
CA LEU A 14 11.77 6.61 5.53
C LEU A 14 11.05 7.79 4.86
N LEU A 15 9.72 7.76 4.79
CA LEU A 15 8.92 8.87 4.28
C LEU A 15 8.54 9.87 5.38
N ALA A 16 8.89 9.61 6.64
CA ALA A 16 8.55 10.46 7.78
C ALA A 16 9.46 11.69 7.88
N HIS A 17 9.41 12.52 6.83
CA HIS A 17 10.03 13.83 6.75
C HIS A 17 8.95 14.89 6.64
N GLU A 18 9.09 15.94 7.44
CA GLU A 18 8.22 17.10 7.34
C GLU A 18 8.36 17.76 5.96
N GLY A 19 7.21 18.13 5.36
CA GLY A 19 7.13 18.70 4.03
C GLY A 19 7.06 17.67 2.90
N LEU A 20 7.51 16.42 3.13
CA LEU A 20 7.42 15.34 2.15
C LEU A 20 6.02 14.69 2.16
N VAL A 21 5.52 14.34 3.34
CA VAL A 21 4.22 13.69 3.50
C VAL A 21 3.19 14.69 3.99
N ARG A 22 2.15 14.93 3.20
CA ARG A 22 0.99 15.74 3.63
C ARG A 22 -0.02 14.93 4.42
N ARG A 23 -0.31 13.70 3.98
CA ARG A 23 -1.41 12.87 4.49
C ARG A 23 -1.03 11.39 4.48
N VAL A 24 -1.43 10.67 5.53
CA VAL A 24 -1.36 9.21 5.61
C VAL A 24 -2.76 8.65 5.86
N ILE A 25 -3.14 7.65 5.07
CA ILE A 25 -4.37 6.87 5.25
C ILE A 25 -3.92 5.42 5.46
N GLY A 26 -4.21 4.85 6.63
CA GLY A 26 -3.81 3.49 6.96
C GLY A 26 -4.77 2.83 7.94
N GLY A 27 -4.67 1.51 8.10
CA GLY A 27 -5.46 0.77 9.09
C GLY A 27 -4.65 0.22 10.26
N GLN A 28 -3.33 0.13 10.12
CA GLN A 28 -2.42 -0.26 11.19
C GLN A 28 -1.28 0.74 11.27
N TRP A 29 -1.22 1.46 12.39
CA TRP A 29 -0.21 2.50 12.61
C TRP A 29 1.02 1.97 13.35
N HIS A 30 0.90 0.88 14.12
CA HIS A 30 2.00 0.25 14.87
C HIS A 30 3.35 0.12 14.12
N PRO A 31 3.41 -0.31 12.84
CA PRO A 31 4.69 -0.48 12.14
C PRO A 31 5.36 0.84 11.71
N VAL A 32 4.70 2.00 11.88
CA VAL A 32 5.18 3.29 11.38
C VAL A 32 5.35 4.36 12.48
N PRO A 33 6.17 4.12 13.53
CA PRO A 33 6.31 5.02 14.67
C PRO A 33 6.78 6.45 14.31
N ARG A 34 7.56 6.65 13.23
CA ARG A 34 7.98 8.00 12.82
C ARG A 34 6.82 8.78 12.19
N LEU A 35 5.97 8.11 11.40
CA LEU A 35 4.75 8.73 10.87
C LEU A 35 3.72 8.97 11.99
N GLN A 36 3.62 8.06 12.97
CA GLN A 36 2.80 8.27 14.16
C GLN A 36 3.22 9.54 14.91
N ALA A 37 4.53 9.77 15.11
CA ALA A 37 5.03 10.96 15.79
C ALA A 37 4.62 12.25 15.05
N LEU A 38 4.71 12.27 13.73
CA LEU A 38 4.25 13.41 12.91
C LEU A 38 2.73 13.62 13.00
N ALA A 39 1.95 12.53 13.02
CA ALA A 39 0.50 12.60 13.16
C ALA A 39 0.10 13.12 14.55
N ALA A 40 0.73 12.63 15.62
CA ALA A 40 0.47 13.06 16.99
C ALA A 40 0.84 14.53 17.21
N ALA A 41 1.86 15.02 16.52
CA ALA A 41 2.30 16.43 16.57
C ALA A 41 1.53 17.35 15.59
N ASP A 42 0.41 16.91 15.01
CA ASP A 42 -0.40 17.69 14.04
C ASP A 42 0.41 18.23 12.83
N ARG A 43 1.50 17.54 12.46
CA ARG A 43 2.36 17.93 11.32
C ARG A 43 1.84 17.37 9.99
N ILE A 44 1.18 16.21 10.02
CA ILE A 44 0.56 15.56 8.85
C ILE A 44 -0.91 15.26 9.09
N GLU A 45 -1.68 15.17 8.01
CA GLU A 45 -3.04 14.63 8.07
C GLU A 45 -2.97 13.10 8.23
N ALA A 46 -3.86 12.52 9.03
CA ALA A 46 -3.76 11.14 9.46
C ALA A 46 -5.15 10.50 9.63
N TYR A 47 -5.37 9.40 8.92
CA TYR A 47 -6.59 8.60 9.01
C TYR A 47 -6.28 7.17 9.46
N SER A 48 -7.08 6.66 10.39
CA SER A 48 -7.15 5.25 10.76
C SER A 48 -8.48 4.67 10.28
N LEU A 49 -8.45 3.92 9.19
CA LEU A 49 -9.63 3.28 8.58
C LEU A 49 -9.52 1.75 8.66
N PRO A 50 -10.62 0.98 8.58
CA PRO A 50 -10.54 -0.47 8.68
C PRO A 50 -9.74 -1.04 7.50
N VAL A 51 -8.74 -1.89 7.78
CA VAL A 51 -7.86 -2.48 6.74
C VAL A 51 -8.66 -3.16 5.63
N GLY A 52 -9.70 -3.92 6.00
CA GLY A 52 -10.59 -4.55 5.02
C GLY A 52 -11.30 -3.55 4.11
N ALA A 53 -11.78 -2.42 4.66
CA ALA A 53 -12.41 -1.36 3.86
C ALA A 53 -11.40 -0.71 2.90
N ILE A 54 -10.14 -0.53 3.31
CA ILE A 54 -9.06 -0.03 2.44
C ILE A 54 -8.78 -1.03 1.30
N HIS A 55 -8.69 -2.33 1.61
CA HIS A 55 -8.44 -3.37 0.58
C HIS A 55 -9.56 -3.41 -0.46
N HIS A 56 -10.81 -3.34 -0.02
CA HIS A 56 -11.95 -3.26 -0.92
C HIS A 56 -11.99 -1.93 -1.68
N LEU A 57 -11.60 -0.81 -1.07
CA LEU A 57 -11.48 0.47 -1.76
C LEU A 57 -10.50 0.42 -2.92
N PHE A 58 -9.33 -0.22 -2.75
CA PHE A 58 -8.40 -0.42 -3.87
C PHE A 58 -9.00 -1.28 -4.99
N ARG A 59 -9.79 -2.30 -4.65
CA ARG A 59 -10.50 -3.11 -5.65
C ARG A 59 -11.52 -2.27 -6.43
N ASP A 60 -12.32 -1.48 -5.73
CA ASP A 60 -13.31 -0.62 -6.34
C ASP A 60 -12.65 0.45 -7.24
N ILE A 61 -11.51 1.01 -6.83
CA ILE A 61 -10.71 1.91 -7.67
C ILE A 61 -10.18 1.19 -8.91
N ALA A 62 -9.70 -0.06 -8.78
CA ALA A 62 -9.26 -0.87 -9.93
C ALA A 62 -10.39 -1.15 -10.93
N ASP A 63 -11.63 -1.24 -10.45
CA ASP A 63 -12.82 -1.38 -11.28
C ASP A 63 -13.34 -0.03 -11.82
N GLY A 64 -12.76 1.10 -11.41
CA GLY A 64 -13.14 2.45 -11.82
C GLY A 64 -14.35 3.02 -11.09
N LEU A 65 -14.68 2.46 -9.93
CA LEU A 65 -15.78 2.91 -9.09
C LEU A 65 -15.37 4.14 -8.25
N PRO A 66 -16.31 5.03 -7.90
CA PRO A 66 -16.01 6.28 -7.20
C PRO A 66 -15.71 6.11 -5.70
N GLY A 67 -15.87 4.91 -5.14
CA GLY A 67 -15.63 4.62 -3.74
C GLY A 67 -16.22 3.27 -3.31
N HIS A 68 -15.94 2.89 -2.06
CA HIS A 68 -16.37 1.62 -1.48
C HIS A 68 -17.50 1.78 -0.48
N LEU A 69 -18.60 1.06 -0.71
CA LEU A 69 -19.78 1.06 0.14
C LEU A 69 -19.80 -0.18 1.04
N THR A 70 -19.85 0.02 2.36
CA THR A 70 -19.88 -1.09 3.31
C THR A 70 -20.50 -0.69 4.66
N ARG A 71 -21.01 -1.67 5.41
CA ARG A 71 -21.42 -1.48 6.81
C ARG A 71 -20.22 -1.51 7.77
N ALA A 72 -19.05 -1.90 7.30
CA ALA A 72 -17.84 -1.96 8.11
C ALA A 72 -17.48 -0.55 8.62
N GLY A 73 -17.47 -0.39 9.94
CA GLY A 73 -17.14 0.87 10.62
C GLY A 73 -18.34 1.72 11.05
N VAL A 74 -19.58 1.33 10.74
CA VAL A 74 -20.78 2.01 11.25
C VAL A 74 -20.78 1.96 12.79
N GLY A 75 -21.03 3.09 13.43
CA GLY A 75 -21.05 3.22 14.89
C GLY A 75 -19.67 3.15 15.57
N THR A 76 -18.57 3.09 14.82
CA THR A 76 -17.21 3.11 15.36
C THR A 76 -16.55 4.47 15.12
N PHE A 77 -15.29 4.64 15.53
CA PHE A 77 -14.49 5.84 15.26
C PHE A 77 -14.39 6.21 13.77
N THR A 78 -14.54 5.24 12.87
CA THR A 78 -14.49 5.47 11.42
C THR A 78 -15.80 6.02 10.87
N ASP A 79 -16.89 5.93 11.63
CA ASP A 79 -18.16 6.57 11.32
C ASP A 79 -17.97 8.10 11.37
N PRO A 80 -18.41 8.85 10.35
CA PRO A 80 -18.28 10.31 10.34
C PRO A 80 -19.00 11.00 11.52
N ARG A 81 -19.97 10.34 12.17
CA ARG A 81 -20.61 10.82 13.40
C ARG A 81 -19.68 10.80 14.62
N HIS A 82 -18.64 9.98 14.59
CA HIS A 82 -17.73 9.75 15.73
C HIS A 82 -16.27 10.15 15.45
N GLY A 83 -15.97 10.63 14.26
CA GLY A 83 -14.62 11.10 13.92
C GLY A 83 -14.27 10.90 12.46
N GLY A 84 -14.89 9.95 11.76
CA GLY A 84 -14.57 9.66 10.36
C GLY A 84 -13.16 9.09 10.17
N GLY A 85 -12.61 8.45 11.21
CA GLY A 85 -11.26 7.89 11.21
C GLY A 85 -10.13 8.91 11.36
N ARG A 86 -10.43 10.20 11.59
CA ARG A 86 -9.44 11.28 11.65
C ARG A 86 -8.68 11.27 12.97
N LEU A 87 -7.37 11.10 12.93
CA LEU A 87 -6.54 10.89 14.13
C LEU A 87 -6.11 12.18 14.85
N ASN A 88 -6.23 13.35 14.21
CA ASN A 88 -5.73 14.60 14.76
C ASN A 88 -6.51 15.83 14.25
N ARG A 89 -6.18 17.03 14.76
CA ARG A 89 -6.89 18.28 14.47
C ARG A 89 -6.54 18.86 13.10
N ARG A 90 -5.35 18.55 12.58
CA ARG A 90 -4.93 18.92 11.22
C ARG A 90 -5.80 18.24 10.15
N THR A 91 -6.29 17.04 10.44
CA THR A 91 -7.07 16.23 9.50
C THR A 91 -8.51 16.74 9.42
N ARG A 92 -8.86 17.40 8.31
CA ARG A 92 -10.17 18.06 8.16
C ARG A 92 -11.05 17.44 7.09
N GLU A 93 -10.47 16.91 6.03
CA GLU A 93 -11.23 16.41 4.90
C GLU A 93 -12.04 15.15 5.29
N HIS A 94 -13.28 15.08 4.81
CA HIS A 94 -14.17 13.95 5.03
C HIS A 94 -13.97 12.90 3.93
N LEU A 95 -13.27 11.80 4.28
CA LEU A 95 -13.08 10.65 3.39
C LEU A 95 -14.18 9.59 3.51
N VAL A 96 -14.94 9.63 4.60
CA VAL A 96 -16.02 8.68 4.89
C VAL A 96 -17.34 9.44 4.99
N ARG A 97 -18.37 8.96 4.31
CA ARG A 97 -19.73 9.52 4.35
C ARG A 97 -20.71 8.47 4.82
N LEU A 98 -21.65 8.86 5.69
CA LEU A 98 -22.80 8.02 6.03
C LEU A 98 -23.81 8.13 4.90
N VAL A 99 -24.26 6.99 4.40
CA VAL A 99 -25.29 6.86 3.36
C VAL A 99 -26.32 5.82 3.82
N ARG A 100 -27.53 5.88 3.25
CA ARG A 100 -28.62 4.95 3.57
C ARG A 100 -29.16 4.21 2.35
N PRO A 101 -28.33 3.40 1.67
CA PRO A 101 -28.79 2.57 0.57
C PRO A 101 -29.87 1.61 1.09
N ALA A 102 -31.04 1.59 0.43
CA ALA A 102 -32.17 0.75 0.82
C ALA A 102 -32.64 0.93 2.29
N GLY A 103 -32.38 2.09 2.90
CA GLY A 103 -32.85 2.43 4.26
C GLY A 103 -31.88 2.10 5.39
N ASP A 104 -30.84 1.31 5.15
CA ASP A 104 -29.86 0.89 6.17
C ASP A 104 -28.63 1.80 6.20
N ASP A 105 -28.13 2.14 7.40
CA ASP A 105 -26.87 2.88 7.57
C ASP A 105 -25.68 2.10 6.96
N ALA A 106 -24.95 2.75 6.06
CA ALA A 106 -23.69 2.28 5.49
C ALA A 106 -22.69 3.42 5.35
N LEU A 107 -21.41 3.09 5.25
CA LEU A 107 -20.33 4.03 5.04
C LEU A 107 -19.82 3.94 3.60
N LEU A 108 -19.77 5.09 2.94
CA LEU A 108 -19.09 5.27 1.67
C LEU A 108 -17.68 5.82 1.94
N TYR A 109 -16.67 4.98 1.71
CA TYR A 109 -15.26 5.35 1.69
C TYR A 109 -14.93 5.89 0.30
N ARG A 110 -14.59 7.18 0.22
CA ARG A 110 -14.38 7.88 -1.05
C ARG A 110 -13.12 7.36 -1.76
N GLY A 111 -13.25 6.98 -3.03
CA GLY A 111 -12.13 6.65 -3.90
C GLY A 111 -11.31 7.88 -4.28
N PHE A 112 -10.10 7.64 -4.78
CA PHE A 112 -9.18 8.67 -5.26
C PHE A 112 -8.24 8.04 -6.31
N PRO A 113 -7.73 8.84 -7.27
CA PRO A 113 -6.75 8.34 -8.21
C PRO A 113 -5.46 7.95 -7.48
N ILE A 114 -4.81 6.89 -7.96
CA ILE A 114 -3.51 6.44 -7.46
C ILE A 114 -2.47 6.76 -8.53
N ASP A 115 -1.65 7.77 -8.26
CA ASP A 115 -0.63 8.23 -9.20
C ASP A 115 0.56 7.28 -9.28
N VAL A 116 0.94 6.67 -8.15
CA VAL A 116 2.07 5.75 -8.06
C VAL A 116 1.74 4.59 -7.11
N ALA A 117 1.95 3.36 -7.58
CA ALA A 117 1.96 2.16 -6.75
C ALA A 117 3.39 1.67 -6.52
N LEU A 118 3.79 1.55 -5.25
CA LEU A 118 5.05 0.92 -4.84
C LEU A 118 4.74 -0.47 -4.31
N ILE A 119 5.22 -1.52 -4.99
CA ILE A 119 4.88 -2.91 -4.66
C ILE A 119 6.12 -3.79 -4.55
N GLY A 120 6.08 -4.77 -3.65
CA GLY A 120 7.08 -5.84 -3.58
C GLY A 120 6.71 -6.97 -4.54
N VAL A 121 7.70 -7.50 -5.27
CA VAL A 121 7.52 -8.64 -6.18
C VAL A 121 8.64 -9.67 -6.04
N GLY A 122 8.31 -10.93 -6.32
CA GLY A 122 9.24 -12.03 -6.51
C GLY A 122 9.23 -12.51 -7.97
N PHE A 123 10.12 -13.45 -8.27
CA PHE A 123 10.22 -14.08 -9.58
C PHE A 123 10.32 -15.60 -9.41
N MET A 124 9.61 -16.33 -10.26
CA MET A 124 9.65 -17.80 -10.28
C MET A 124 11.00 -18.31 -10.79
N ALA A 125 11.53 -19.35 -10.16
CA ALA A 125 12.79 -19.98 -10.58
C ALA A 125 12.65 -20.55 -11.99
N GLY A 126 13.63 -20.29 -12.85
CA GLY A 126 13.63 -20.78 -14.23
C GLY A 126 12.63 -20.07 -15.17
N SER A 127 11.96 -18.99 -14.74
CA SER A 127 11.09 -18.19 -15.61
C SER A 127 11.22 -16.68 -15.35
N ALA A 128 10.66 -15.87 -16.25
CA ALA A 128 10.54 -14.42 -16.07
C ALA A 128 9.20 -14.01 -15.42
N ALA A 129 8.42 -14.99 -14.92
CA ALA A 129 7.10 -14.73 -14.35
C ALA A 129 7.23 -13.94 -13.04
N ILE A 130 6.57 -12.78 -12.99
CA ILE A 130 6.48 -11.95 -11.79
C ILE A 130 5.46 -12.60 -10.86
N ALA A 131 5.85 -12.84 -9.62
CA ALA A 131 4.96 -13.28 -8.56
C ALA A 131 4.73 -12.12 -7.58
N MET A 132 3.48 -11.84 -7.24
CA MET A 132 3.13 -10.82 -6.25
C MET A 132 1.91 -11.24 -5.45
N THR A 133 1.70 -10.65 -4.29
CA THR A 133 0.47 -10.91 -3.51
C THR A 133 -0.76 -10.46 -4.29
N ARG A 134 -1.91 -11.08 -4.01
CA ARG A 134 -3.20 -10.64 -4.59
C ARG A 134 -3.51 -9.17 -4.27
N GLU A 135 -3.04 -8.69 -3.13
CA GLU A 135 -3.20 -7.30 -2.69
C GLU A 135 -2.31 -6.36 -3.52
N ALA A 136 -1.05 -6.70 -3.74
CA ALA A 136 -0.14 -5.94 -4.61
C ALA A 136 -0.68 -5.84 -6.05
N MET A 137 -1.19 -6.95 -6.59
CA MET A 137 -1.87 -6.97 -7.90
C MET A 137 -3.07 -6.02 -7.93
N THR A 138 -3.87 -5.98 -6.88
CA THR A 138 -5.04 -5.09 -6.79
C THR A 138 -4.62 -3.63 -6.77
N ILE A 139 -3.59 -3.27 -5.99
CA ILE A 139 -3.04 -1.91 -5.92
C ILE A 139 -2.45 -1.49 -7.28
N ALA A 140 -1.72 -2.39 -7.93
CA ALA A 140 -1.14 -2.13 -9.25
C ALA A 140 -2.23 -1.85 -10.30
N ARG A 141 -3.29 -2.67 -10.31
CA ARG A 141 -4.45 -2.43 -11.19
C ARG A 141 -5.15 -1.11 -10.88
N ALA A 142 -5.29 -0.75 -9.61
CA ALA A 142 -5.90 0.50 -9.19
C ALA A 142 -5.09 1.73 -9.66
N ALA A 143 -3.75 1.67 -9.58
CA ALA A 143 -2.87 2.69 -10.17
C ALA A 143 -3.05 2.78 -11.70
N ARG A 144 -3.01 1.65 -12.40
CA ARG A 144 -3.19 1.62 -13.86
C ARG A 144 -4.55 2.13 -14.30
N LYS A 145 -5.62 1.78 -13.59
CA LYS A 145 -6.97 2.30 -13.85
C LYS A 145 -7.04 3.81 -13.65
N SER A 146 -6.24 4.36 -12.73
CA SER A 146 -6.11 5.79 -12.47
C SER A 146 -5.19 6.51 -13.48
N GLY A 147 -4.54 5.80 -14.40
CA GLY A 147 -3.52 6.36 -15.29
C GLY A 147 -2.16 6.60 -14.61
N GLY A 148 -1.96 6.07 -13.40
CA GLY A 148 -0.70 6.12 -12.66
C GLY A 148 0.30 5.06 -13.09
N VAL A 149 1.46 5.05 -12.42
CA VAL A 149 2.58 4.15 -12.69
C VAL A 149 2.80 3.13 -11.58
N VAL A 150 3.26 1.93 -11.94
CA VAL A 150 3.57 0.84 -11.02
C VAL A 150 5.08 0.62 -10.98
N ILE A 151 5.66 0.84 -9.80
CA ILE A 151 7.07 0.59 -9.52
C ILE A 151 7.15 -0.65 -8.63
N ALA A 152 7.69 -1.73 -9.20
CA ALA A 152 7.92 -2.97 -8.49
C ALA A 152 9.34 -3.01 -7.94
N GLN A 153 9.49 -3.36 -6.68
CA GLN A 153 10.77 -3.66 -6.06
C GLN A 153 10.89 -5.16 -5.86
N THR A 154 12.04 -5.71 -6.25
CA THR A 154 12.43 -7.05 -5.84
C THR A 154 13.76 -7.00 -5.12
N ASN A 155 13.92 -7.84 -4.11
CA ASN A 155 15.23 -8.10 -3.54
C ASN A 155 15.99 -9.15 -4.37
N ARG A 156 15.32 -9.95 -5.23
CA ARG A 156 15.92 -11.06 -6.02
C ARG A 156 15.11 -11.50 -7.25
N ILE A 157 15.83 -11.96 -8.25
CA ILE A 157 15.28 -12.61 -9.44
C ILE A 157 15.44 -14.13 -9.30
N GLY A 158 14.40 -14.91 -9.59
CA GLY A 158 14.43 -16.37 -9.73
C GLY A 158 14.38 -17.20 -8.44
N THR A 159 13.68 -16.75 -7.39
CA THR A 159 13.75 -17.33 -6.03
C THR A 159 12.56 -18.17 -5.59
N LEU A 160 11.45 -18.14 -6.32
CA LEU A 160 10.28 -18.92 -5.95
C LEU A 160 10.29 -20.23 -6.73
N GLU A 161 10.55 -21.34 -6.03
CA GLU A 161 10.40 -22.68 -6.62
C GLU A 161 8.92 -23.05 -6.85
N ARG A 162 8.04 -22.49 -6.01
CA ARG A 162 6.58 -22.60 -6.13
C ARG A 162 5.93 -21.28 -5.76
N LEU A 163 4.77 -21.02 -6.33
CA LEU A 163 3.98 -19.83 -6.02
C LEU A 163 3.37 -19.97 -4.61
N PRO A 164 3.60 -19.03 -3.68
CA PRO A 164 2.94 -19.03 -2.39
C PRO A 164 1.41 -18.92 -2.53
N PRO A 165 0.60 -19.44 -1.58
CA PRO A 165 -0.86 -19.51 -1.72
C PRO A 165 -1.56 -18.14 -1.90
N ASP A 166 -1.01 -17.10 -1.29
CA ASP A 166 -1.49 -15.72 -1.34
C ASP A 166 -0.93 -14.93 -2.55
N HIS A 167 -0.03 -15.54 -3.31
CA HIS A 167 0.57 -14.95 -4.50
C HIS A 167 -0.15 -15.36 -5.78
N VAL A 168 0.04 -14.53 -6.80
CA VAL A 168 -0.42 -14.73 -8.18
C VAL A 168 0.72 -14.42 -9.12
N GLU A 169 0.74 -15.12 -10.26
CA GLU A 169 1.55 -14.70 -11.39
C GLU A 169 0.93 -13.46 -12.02
N ALA A 170 1.77 -12.46 -12.27
CA ALA A 170 1.37 -11.17 -12.80
C ALA A 170 1.94 -10.95 -14.20
N PRO A 171 1.16 -10.32 -15.10
CA PRO A 171 1.68 -9.92 -16.39
C PRO A 171 2.71 -8.80 -16.21
N ASP A 172 3.81 -8.90 -16.94
CA ASP A 172 4.88 -7.90 -16.99
C ASP A 172 4.38 -6.50 -17.38
N SER A 173 3.41 -6.42 -18.28
CA SER A 173 2.74 -5.20 -18.72
C SER A 173 2.08 -4.38 -17.61
N LEU A 174 1.88 -4.97 -16.41
CA LEU A 174 1.35 -4.29 -15.24
C LEU A 174 2.41 -3.43 -14.53
N VAL A 175 3.71 -3.68 -14.77
CA VAL A 175 4.84 -3.04 -14.09
C VAL A 175 5.52 -2.08 -15.06
N ASP A 176 5.65 -0.81 -14.67
CA ASP A 176 6.29 0.23 -15.48
C ASP A 176 7.81 0.31 -15.21
N ALA A 177 8.22 0.06 -13.96
CA ALA A 177 9.62 0.03 -13.57
C ALA A 177 9.89 -1.09 -12.57
N LEU A 178 11.02 -1.78 -12.75
CA LEU A 178 11.52 -2.79 -11.81
C LEU A 178 12.80 -2.29 -11.16
N VAL A 179 12.76 -2.18 -9.84
CA VAL A 179 13.90 -1.85 -8.99
C VAL A 179 14.44 -3.15 -8.40
N ILE A 180 15.73 -3.41 -8.64
CA ILE A 180 16.44 -4.54 -8.05
C ILE A 180 17.25 -4.00 -6.89
N ALA A 181 16.78 -4.24 -5.67
CA ALA A 181 17.44 -3.76 -4.46
C ALA A 181 18.80 -4.45 -4.27
N GLY A 182 19.85 -3.64 -4.09
CA GLY A 182 21.21 -4.10 -3.86
C GLY A 182 21.43 -4.60 -2.42
N PRO A 183 22.64 -5.10 -2.11
CA PRO A 183 22.97 -5.71 -0.83
C PRO A 183 22.74 -4.86 0.42
N ARG A 184 22.83 -3.53 0.28
CA ARG A 184 22.70 -2.57 1.37
C ARG A 184 21.26 -2.10 1.54
N GLU A 185 20.46 -2.09 0.47
CA GLU A 185 19.01 -1.85 0.52
C GLU A 185 18.20 -3.09 0.98
N ARG A 186 18.88 -4.23 1.25
CA ARG A 186 18.27 -5.53 1.65
C ARG A 186 17.43 -5.50 2.92
N GLY A 187 17.56 -4.48 3.77
CA GLY A 187 16.85 -4.37 5.05
C GLY A 187 15.33 -4.15 4.93
N ALA A 188 14.79 -4.10 3.72
CA ALA A 188 13.38 -3.83 3.49
C ALA A 188 12.45 -5.07 3.40
N GLU A 189 12.94 -6.33 3.50
CA GLU A 189 12.22 -7.53 4.03
C GLU A 189 12.98 -8.90 3.91
N THR A 190 12.48 -9.91 4.66
CA THR A 190 13.07 -10.99 5.51
C THR A 190 13.86 -12.23 4.95
N PHE A 191 14.18 -12.47 3.67
CA PHE A 191 14.75 -13.81 3.29
C PHE A 191 16.04 -13.83 2.42
N VAL A 192 16.71 -15.01 2.26
CA VAL A 192 18.17 -15.33 1.97
C VAL A 192 18.47 -15.88 0.52
N PRO A 193 19.66 -15.70 -0.11
CA PRO A 193 19.85 -15.44 -1.55
C PRO A 193 20.29 -16.56 -2.51
N VAL A 194 19.93 -16.44 -3.82
CA VAL A 194 20.67 -16.93 -5.03
C VAL A 194 20.29 -16.10 -6.31
N SER A 195 21.09 -16.15 -7.40
CA SER A 195 21.21 -15.26 -8.59
C SER A 195 20.33 -15.58 -9.82
N GLY A 196 19.85 -14.56 -10.57
CA GLY A 196 19.24 -14.68 -11.92
C GLY A 196 18.98 -13.33 -12.65
N VAL A 197 18.75 -13.34 -13.97
CA VAL A 197 18.58 -12.15 -14.87
C VAL A 197 17.14 -12.06 -15.42
N VAL A 198 16.54 -10.86 -15.48
CA VAL A 198 15.23 -10.58 -16.12
C VAL A 198 15.41 -9.73 -17.39
N SER A 199 14.69 -10.07 -18.45
CA SER A 199 14.65 -9.39 -19.76
C SER A 199 13.41 -8.48 -19.86
N GLY A 200 13.57 -7.27 -20.43
CA GLY A 200 12.47 -6.43 -20.93
C GLY A 200 12.05 -5.23 -20.06
N LEU A 201 12.43 -5.19 -18.78
CA LEU A 201 12.10 -4.08 -17.88
C LEU A 201 13.22 -3.04 -17.87
N ARG A 202 12.88 -1.75 -17.87
CA ARG A 202 13.85 -0.67 -17.60
C ARG A 202 14.41 -0.88 -16.20
N ARG A 203 15.62 -1.42 -16.15
CA ARG A 203 16.36 -1.70 -14.92
C ARG A 203 16.90 -0.39 -14.36
N LEU A 204 16.30 0.11 -13.29
CA LEU A 204 16.89 1.18 -12.50
C LEU A 204 17.80 0.52 -11.45
N THR A 205 19.10 0.68 -11.63
CA THR A 205 20.12 0.21 -10.67
C THR A 205 20.69 1.45 -10.00
N TYR A 206 20.70 1.48 -8.67
CA TYR A 206 21.41 2.48 -7.87
C TYR A 206 22.58 1.81 -7.16
#